data_AF-A0A2N1Z2S9-F1
#
_entry.id   AF-A0A2N1Z2S9-F1
#
_cell.length_a   1.000
_cell.length_b   1.000
_cell.length_c   1.000
_cell.angle_alpha   90.00
_cell.angle_beta   90.00
_cell.angle_gamma   90.00
#
_symmetry.space_group_name_H-M   'P 1'
#
loop_
_entity.id
_entity.type
_entity.pdbx_description
1 polymer ?
#
loop_
_entity_poly.entity_id
_entity_poly.type
_entity_poly.pdbx_seq_one_letter_code
_entity_poly.pdbx_strand_id
1 'polypeptide(L)' 'MTDFSRILLATDFSERSENAAQRVLLLESAGVKELRLLHVLSGTLLDELKHLVSKGVSARL' A
#
# COMPACT_ATOMS: atom_id res chain seq x y z
N MET A 1 10.22 17.19 22.42
CA MET A 1 10.21 16.85 20.99
C MET A 1 9.72 15.42 20.86
N THR A 2 8.79 15.13 19.95
CA THR A 2 8.36 13.75 19.66
C THR A 2 9.48 13.03 18.93
N ASP A 3 10.04 11.99 19.54
CA ASP A 3 11.08 11.17 18.94
C ASP A 3 10.55 10.47 17.68
N PHE A 4 11.18 10.72 16.53
CA PHE A 4 10.97 10.03 15.27
C PHE A 4 11.59 8.62 15.32
N SER A 5 11.04 7.75 16.17
CA SER A 5 11.59 6.42 16.45
C SER A 5 10.94 5.30 15.63
N ARG A 6 9.77 5.52 15.03
CA ARG A 6 8.99 4.50 14.32
C ARG A 6 8.44 5.03 13.00
N ILE A 7 8.62 4.27 11.93
CA ILE A 7 8.17 4.61 10.58
C ILE A 7 7.19 3.53 10.08
N LEU A 8 6.08 3.96 9.48
CA LEU A 8 5.20 3.12 8.67
C LEU A 8 5.46 3.42 7.20
N LEU A 9 5.97 2.44 6.45
CA LEU A 9 6.19 2.52 5.01
C LEU A 9 5.05 1.77 4.32
N ALA A 10 4.17 2.51 3.66
CA ALA A 10 3.16 1.90 2.78
C ALA A 10 3.77 1.57 1.43
N THR A 11 3.44 0.40 0.88
CA THR A 11 3.86 -0.02 -0.46
C THR A 11 2.68 -0.52 -1.27
N ASP A 12 2.59 -0.08 -2.51
CA ASP A 12 1.75 -0.62 -3.58
C ASP A 12 2.60 -1.38 -4.62
N PHE A 13 3.86 -1.65 -4.30
CA PHE A 13 4.89 -2.24 -5.17
C PHE A 13 5.20 -1.44 -6.44
N SER A 14 4.78 -0.17 -6.52
CA SER A 14 5.21 0.73 -7.58
C SER A 14 6.69 1.12 -7.42
N GLU A 15 7.34 1.54 -8.51
CA GLU A 15 8.66 2.16 -8.49
C GLU A 15 8.74 3.35 -7.51
N ARG A 16 7.65 4.09 -7.34
CA ARG A 16 7.57 5.21 -6.39
C ARG A 16 7.65 4.73 -4.95
N SER A 17 6.97 3.63 -4.62
CA SER A 17 7.03 3.03 -3.29
C SER A 17 8.40 2.42 -2.99
N GLU A 18 9.06 1.84 -4.00
CA GLU A 18 10.45 1.36 -3.88
C GLU A 18 11.41 2.52 -3.58
N ASN A 19 11.31 3.63 -4.31
CA ASN A 19 12.10 4.83 -4.03
C ASN A 19 11.87 5.38 -2.61
N ALA A 20 10.64 5.29 -2.10
CA ALA A 20 10.34 5.65 -0.71
C ALA A 20 11.01 4.70 0.29
N ALA A 21 11.06 3.39 0.00
CA ALA A 21 11.76 2.40 0.81
C ALA A 21 13.25 2.73 0.92
N GLN A 22 13.92 3.03 -0.20
CA GLN A 22 15.34 3.41 -0.22
C GLN A 22 15.62 4.66 0.63
N ARG A 23 14.72 5.64 0.63
CA ARG A 23 14.87 6.86 1.46
C ARG A 23 14.73 6.58 2.94
N VAL A 24 13.82 5.69 3.33
CA VAL A 24 13.60 5.35 4.74
C VAL A 24 14.82 4.66 5.34
N LEU A 25 15.57 3.88 4.56
CA LEU A 25 16.82 3.26 5.02
C LEU A 25 17.88 4.29 5.44
N LEU A 26 17.87 5.49 4.85
CA LEU A 26 18.79 6.57 5.22
C LEU A 26 18.46 7.22 6.57
N LEU A 27 17.25 6.99 7.09
CA LEU A 27 16.76 7.59 8.34
C LEU A 27 17.23 6.84 9.60
N GLU A 28 17.96 5.73 9.47
CA GLU A 28 18.60 5.05 10.62
C GLU A 28 19.46 6.04 11.41
N SER A 29 20.25 6.85 10.70
CA SER A 29 21.09 7.90 11.28
C SER A 29 20.33 8.98 12.06
N ALA A 30 19.01 9.09 11.85
CA ALA A 30 18.14 10.04 12.54
C ALA A 30 17.48 9.48 13.81
N GLY A 31 17.85 8.27 14.24
CA GLY A 31 17.35 7.65 15.47
C GLY A 31 16.08 6.80 15.30
N VAL A 32 15.78 6.38 14.07
CA VAL A 32 14.72 5.41 13.79
C VAL A 32 15.08 4.05 14.36
N LYS A 33 14.16 3.43 15.10
CA LYS A 33 14.34 2.12 15.77
C LYS A 33 13.46 1.02 15.19
N GLU A 34 12.37 1.39 14.52
CA GLU A 34 11.41 0.43 13.99
C GLU A 34 10.88 0.91 12.63
N LEU A 35 10.87 -0.01 11.66
CA LEU A 35 10.23 0.16 10.37
C LEU A 35 9.13 -0.89 10.21
N ARG A 36 7.89 -0.44 9.97
CA ARG A 36 6.76 -1.32 9.61
C ARG A 36 6.44 -1.14 8.14
N LEU A 37 6.46 -2.24 7.39
CA LEU A 37 6.01 -2.26 6.01
C LEU A 37 4.52 -2.62 5.96
N LEU A 38 3.72 -1.86 5.21
CA LEU A 38 2.30 -2.10 5.01
C LEU A 38 1.99 -2.19 3.51
N HIS A 39 1.47 -3.32 3.07
CA HIS A 39 0.84 -3.44 1.75
C HIS A 39 -0.67 -3.54 1.94
N VAL A 40 -1.43 -2.73 1.20
CA VAL A 40 -2.89 -2.79 1.17
C VAL A 40 -3.30 -3.55 -0.08
N LEU A 41 -3.94 -4.70 0.10
CA LEU A 41 -4.51 -5.45 -1.01
C LEU A 41 -5.69 -4.66 -1.58
N SER A 42 -5.56 -4.21 -2.82
CA SER A 42 -6.64 -3.59 -3.58
C SER A 42 -7.50 -4.67 -4.21
N GLY A 43 -8.67 -4.89 -3.64
CA GLY A 43 -9.67 -5.85 -4.12
C GLY A 43 -10.46 -6.38 -2.95
N THR A 44 -11.65 -5.83 -2.70
CA THR A 44 -12.61 -6.56 -1.87
C THR A 44 -13.21 -7.68 -2.72
N LEU A 45 -13.60 -8.79 -2.09
CA LEU A 45 -14.42 -9.82 -2.74
C LEU A 45 -15.67 -9.21 -3.42
N LEU A 46 -16.14 -8.07 -2.89
CA LEU A 46 -17.20 -7.23 -3.41
C LEU A 46 -16.86 -6.56 -4.75
N ASP A 47 -15.62 -6.14 -4.99
CA ASP A 47 -15.18 -5.54 -6.26
C ASP A 47 -15.06 -6.61 -7.36
N GLU A 48 -14.56 -7.80 -7.00
CA GLU A 48 -14.56 -8.95 -7.89
C GLU A 48 -15.99 -9.42 -8.23
N LEU A 49 -16.88 -9.51 -7.23
CA LEU A 49 -18.30 -9.80 -7.43
C LEU A 49 -18.99 -8.78 -8.35
N LYS A 50 -18.74 -7.48 -8.16
CA LYS A 50 -19.28 -6.43 -9.04
C LYS A 50 -18.87 -6.67 -10.48
N HIS A 51 -17.60 -7.00 -10.74
CA HIS A 51 -17.11 -7.29 -12.10
C HIS A 51 -17.70 -8.56 -12.71
N LEU A 52 -17.98 -9.59 -11.92
CA LEU A 52 -18.63 -10.81 -12.39
C LEU A 52 -20.11 -10.58 -12.74
N VAL A 53 -20.85 -9.88 -11.87
CA VAL A 53 -22.28 -9.62 -12.07
C VAL A 53 -22.51 -8.64 -13.23
N SER A 54 -21.66 -7.63 -13.39
CA SER A 54 -21.76 -6.66 -14.50
C SER A 54 -21.47 -7.26 -15.87
N LYS A 55 -20.73 -8.37 -15.97
CA LYS A 55 -20.57 -9.12 -17.23
C LYS A 55 -21.76 -10.03 -17.56
N GLY A 56 -22.59 -10.38 -16.57
CA GLY A 56 -23.76 -11.26 -16.73
C GLY A 56 -25.02 -10.56 -17.24
N VAL A 57 -25.11 -9.23 -17.15
CA VAL A 57 -26.24 -8.46 -17.65
C VAL A 57 -25.94 -8.01 -19.08
N SER A 58 -26.13 -8.92 -20.04
CA SER A 58 -26.40 -8.50 -21.42
C SER A 58 -27.78 -7.83 -21.39
N ALA A 59 -27.79 -6.51 -21.23
CA ALA A 59 -28.98 -5.70 -21.41
C ALA A 59 -29.39 -5.81 -22.89
N ARG A 60 -30.20 -6.82 -23.20
CA ARG A 60 -31.10 -6.78 -24.36
C ARG A 60 -32.29 -5.92 -23.96
N LEU A 61 -32.23 -4.65 -24.36
CA LEU A 61 -33.42 -3.84 -24.61
C LEU A 61 -33.55 -3.74 -26.13
#